data_AF-A0A8J7QNR7-F1
#
_entry.id   AF-A0A8J7QNR7-F1
#
_cell.length_a   1.000
_cell.length_b   1.000
_cell.length_c   1.000
_cell.angle_alpha   90.00
_cell.angle_beta   90.00
_cell.angle_gamma   90.00
#
_symmetry.space_group_name_H-M   'P 1'
#
loop_
_entity.id
_entity.type
_entity.pdbx_description
1 polymer ?
#
loop_
_entity_poly.entity_id
_entity_poly.type
_entity_poly.pdbx_seq_one_letter_code
_entity_poly.pdbx_strand_id
1 'polypeptide(L)' 'LVAFVSSEDAPKVLEAMRGHEYGADSQLIGEVTEGPRGTVVMKTKIGGERIVDMLVGEQLPRIC' A
#
# COMPACT_ATOMS: atom_id res chain seq x y z
N LEU A 1 -2.70 8.80 -2.17
CA LEU A 1 -3.38 8.44 -0.90
C LEU A 1 -3.03 6.99 -0.56
N VAL A 2 -2.86 6.66 0.72
CA VAL A 2 -2.86 5.27 1.22
C VAL A 2 -3.98 5.16 2.25
N ALA A 3 -4.77 4.10 2.17
CA ALA A 3 -5.92 3.89 3.04
C ALA A 3 -5.90 2.47 3.63
N PHE A 4 -6.23 2.37 4.92
CA PHE A 4 -6.48 1.10 5.61
C PHE A 4 -7.97 1.02 5.90
N VAL A 5 -8.59 -0.11 5.57
CA VAL A 5 -10.03 -0.35 5.72
C VAL A 5 -10.25 -1.75 6.30
N SER A 6 -11.44 -1.97 6.86
CA SER A 6 -11.90 -3.33 7.19
C SER A 6 -11.89 -4.20 5.93
N SER A 7 -11.64 -5.50 6.09
CA SER A 7 -11.60 -6.42 4.96
C SER A 7 -12.94 -6.48 4.22
N GLU A 8 -14.06 -6.41 4.97
CA GLU A 8 -15.42 -6.41 4.42
C GLU A 8 -15.75 -5.16 3.59
N ASP A 9 -15.19 -3.99 3.91
CA ASP A 9 -15.47 -2.75 3.18
C ASP A 9 -14.51 -2.53 1.99
N ALA A 10 -13.44 -3.31 1.88
CA ALA A 10 -12.41 -3.14 0.86
C ALA A 10 -12.96 -3.05 -0.58
N PRO A 11 -13.91 -3.91 -1.02
CA PRO A 11 -14.48 -3.80 -2.37
C PRO A 11 -15.26 -2.50 -2.58
N LYS A 12 -16.08 -2.10 -1.61
CA LYS A 12 -16.93 -0.91 -1.67
C LYS A 12 -16.10 0.37 -1.72
N VAL A 13 -15.07 0.46 -0.88
CA VAL A 13 -14.18 1.63 -0.87
C VAL A 13 -13.38 1.70 -2.17
N LEU A 14 -12.87 0.57 -2.66
CA LEU A 14 -12.13 0.53 -3.92
C LEU A 14 -12.97 0.99 -5.11
N GLU A 15 -14.23 0.56 -5.19
CA GLU A 15 -15.17 1.01 -6.22
C GLU A 15 -15.41 2.52 -6.14
N ALA A 16 -15.68 3.04 -4.95
CA ALA A 16 -15.88 4.48 -4.74
C ALA A 16 -14.63 5.29 -5.13
N MET A 17 -13.43 4.81 -4.81
CA MET A 17 -12.17 5.46 -5.19
C MET A 17 -11.99 5.46 -6.71
N ARG A 18 -12.26 4.36 -7.39
CA ARG A 18 -12.16 4.24 -8.85
C ARG A 18 -13.18 5.10 -9.60
N GLY A 19 -14.31 5.44 -8.96
CA GLY A 19 -15.28 6.40 -9.49
C GLY A 19 -14.83 7.86 -9.46
N HIS A 20 -13.71 8.18 -8.79
CA HIS A 20 -13.16 9.53 -8.71
C HIS A 20 -12.06 9.75 -9.76
N GLU A 21 -11.98 10.95 -10.36
CA GLU A 21 -11.02 11.29 -11.42
C GLU A 21 -9.57 10.93 -11.06
N TYR A 22 -9.11 11.32 -9.85
CA TYR A 22 -7.75 11.01 -9.36
C TYR A 22 -7.58 9.60 -8.77
N GLY A 23 -8.65 8.80 -8.72
CA GLY A 23 -8.65 7.48 -8.09
C GLY A 23 -8.88 6.32 -9.05
N ALA A 24 -8.98 6.58 -10.36
CA ALA A 24 -9.28 5.58 -11.38
C ALA A 24 -8.38 4.32 -11.31
N ASP A 25 -7.10 4.49 -10.96
CA ASP A 25 -6.12 3.40 -10.85
C ASP A 25 -5.95 2.85 -9.44
N SER A 26 -6.88 3.12 -8.51
CA SER A 26 -6.79 2.59 -7.14
C SER A 26 -6.76 1.06 -7.14
N GLN A 27 -5.95 0.47 -6.25
CA GLN A 27 -5.75 -0.97 -6.13
C GLN A 27 -5.67 -1.39 -4.66
N LEU A 28 -6.06 -2.63 -4.38
CA LEU A 28 -5.65 -3.31 -3.15
C LEU A 28 -4.19 -3.73 -3.31
N ILE A 29 -3.33 -3.28 -2.41
CA ILE A 29 -1.87 -3.50 -2.49
C ILE A 29 -1.32 -4.38 -1.36
N GLY A 30 -2.18 -4.83 -0.44
CA GLY A 30 -1.77 -5.68 0.68
C GLY A 30 -2.86 -5.82 1.74
N GLU A 31 -2.49 -6.44 2.85
CA GLU A 31 -3.33 -6.71 4.02
C GLU A 31 -2.51 -6.53 5.30
N VAL A 32 -3.20 -6.21 6.40
CA VAL A 32 -2.58 -6.14 7.74
C VAL A 32 -2.69 -7.51 8.40
N THR A 33 -1.57 -8.02 8.91
CA THR A 33 -1.50 -9.35 9.55
C THR A 33 -0.90 -9.26 10.94
N GLU A 34 -1.03 -10.33 11.72
CA GLU A 34 -0.37 -10.51 13.02
C GLU A 34 1.12 -10.83 12.83
N GLY A 35 1.87 -9.90 12.24
CA GLY A 35 3.32 -9.99 12.03
C GLY A 35 4.11 -9.19 13.08
N PRO A 36 5.45 -9.16 12.93
CA PRO A 36 6.29 -8.25 13.70
C PRO A 36 5.82 -6.81 13.52
N ARG A 37 5.64 -6.09 14.63
CA ARG A 37 5.16 -4.70 14.60
C ARG A 37 6.15 -3.81 13.83
N GLY A 38 5.62 -2.94 12.98
CA GLY A 38 6.42 -1.97 12.23
C GLY A 38 7.13 -2.54 10.99
N THR A 39 6.82 -3.78 10.60
CA THR A 39 7.43 -4.42 9.44
C THR A 39 6.45 -4.47 8.27
N VAL A 40 6.93 -4.10 7.08
CA VAL A 40 6.21 -4.28 5.81
C VAL A 40 6.94 -5.35 4.99
N VAL A 41 6.22 -6.40 4.60
CA VAL A 41 6.74 -7.47 3.75
C VAL A 41 6.10 -7.38 2.37
N MET A 42 6.93 -7.25 1.33
CA MET A 42 6.50 -7.22 -0.06
C MET A 42 6.65 -8.60 -0.69
N LYS A 43 5.56 -9.12 -1.25
CA LYS A 43 5.60 -10.27 -2.16
C LYS A 43 6.12 -9.81 -3.52
N THR A 44 7.23 -10.38 -3.95
CA THR A 44 7.89 -10.06 -5.21
C THR A 44 7.21 -10.79 -6.38
N LYS A 45 7.39 -10.27 -7.60
CA LYS A 45 6.82 -10.86 -8.82
C LYS A 45 7.30 -12.28 -9.11
N ILE A 46 8.45 -12.68 -8.57
CA ILE A 46 9.03 -14.02 -8.74
C ILE A 46 8.67 -14.96 -7.58
N GLY A 47 7.77 -14.55 -6.68
CA GLY A 47 7.24 -15.39 -5.60
C GLY A 47 8.03 -15.37 -4.28
N GLY A 48 9.14 -14.65 -4.21
CA GLY A 48 9.87 -14.43 -2.95
C GLY A 48 9.29 -13.28 -2.12
N GLU A 49 9.71 -13.18 -0.87
CA GLU A 49 9.35 -12.08 0.04
C GLU A 49 10.55 -11.19 0.33
N ARG A 50 10.32 -9.87 0.49
CA ARG A 50 11.35 -8.89 0.85
C ARG A 50 10.80 -7.88 1.85
N ILE A 51 11.60 -7.54 2.87
CA ILE A 51 11.28 -6.45 3.81
C ILE A 51 11.40 -5.11 3.06
N VAL A 52 10.40 -4.26 3.21
CA VAL A 52 10.43 -2.88 2.72
C VAL A 52 11.00 -2.01 3.83
N ASP A 53 12.29 -1.68 3.70
CA ASP A 53 12.99 -0.85 4.66
C ASP A 53 12.58 0.62 4.55
N MET A 54 12.63 1.32 5.68
CA MET A 54 12.56 2.78 5.70
C MET A 54 13.78 3.37 5.00
N LEU A 55 13.57 4.40 4.19
CA LEU A 55 14.66 5.12 3.54
C LEU A 55 15.54 5.81 4.60
N VAL A 56 16.87 5.80 4.38
CA VAL A 56 17.87 6.41 5.28
C VAL A 56 17.87 7.96 5.20
N GLY A 57 17.01 8.55 4.37
CA GLY A 57 16.86 10.00 4.19
C GLY A 57 16.09 10.33 2.91
N GLU A 58 15.95 11.61 2.60
CA GLU A 58 15.40 12.08 1.32
C GLU A 58 16.48 11.93 0.23
N GLN A 59 16.15 11.23 -0.86
CA GLN A 59 17.10 10.99 -1.95
C GLN A 59 17.11 12.12 -2.96
N LEU A 60 16.03 12.89 -3.05
CA LEU A 60 15.85 13.93 -4.06
C LEU A 60 15.67 15.30 -3.40
N PRO A 61 16.69 16.18 -3.44
CA PRO A 61 16.60 17.47 -2.77
C PRO A 61 15.52 18.34 -3.43
N ARG A 62 14.62 18.88 -2.59
CA ARG A 62 13.50 19.77 -2.99
C ARG A 62 12.43 19.12 -3.88
N ILE A 63 12.05 17.88 -3.59
CA ILE A 63 10.99 17.15 -4.31
C ILE A 63 9.56 17.46 -3.83
N CYS A 64 9.40 18.32 -2.83
CA CYS A 64 8.10 18.72 -2.29
C CYS A 64 7.81 20.19 -2.61
#